data_AF-A0A7Y9W0E3-F1
#
_entry.id   AF-A0A7Y9W0E3-F1
#
_cell.length_a   1.000
_cell.length_b   1.000
_cell.length_c   1.000
_cell.angle_alpha   90.00
_cell.angle_beta   90.00
_cell.angle_gamma   90.00
#
_symmetry.space_group_name_H-M   'P 1'
#
loop_
_entity.id
_entity.type
_entity.pdbx_description
1 polymer ?
#
loop_
_entity_poly.entity_id
_entity_poly.type
_entity_poly.pdbx_seq_one_letter_code
_entity_poly.pdbx_strand_id
1 'polypeptide(L)'
;MIKAIDMALKQWAQELHSDEVAAGYSGGNMVAMMMESGGQLVRGRRGSRVPLEASLDIERIVKKRLDPELMTVVQVHYFQPDEPLAARLTRSGCTRNVYYQRLHDAHIVVEHFLLGEAA
;
A
#
# COMPACT_ATOMS: atom_id res chain seq x y z
N MET A 1 13.86 2.03 10.61
CA MET A 1 13.22 1.64 9.33
C MET A 1 13.54 0.20 9.02
N ILE A 2 12.53 -0.67 8.96
CA ILE A 2 12.68 -2.09 8.63
C ILE A 2 12.62 -2.23 7.10
N LYS A 3 13.71 -2.73 6.48
CA LYS A 3 13.86 -2.76 5.01
C LYS A 3 12.82 -3.63 4.30
N ALA A 4 12.47 -4.77 4.89
CA ALA A 4 11.47 -5.68 4.31
C ALA A 4 10.09 -5.01 4.24
N ILE A 5 9.68 -4.37 5.35
CA ILE A 5 8.41 -3.64 5.45
C ILE A 5 8.40 -2.40 4.55
N ASP A 6 9.53 -1.69 4.43
CA ASP A 6 9.68 -0.56 3.51
C ASP A 6 9.42 -0.97 2.05
N MET A 7 9.99 -2.10 1.61
CA MET A 7 9.73 -2.64 0.28
C MET A 7 8.28 -3.07 0.10
N ALA A 8 7.69 -3.70 1.11
CA ALA A 8 6.30 -4.15 1.08
C ALA A 8 5.32 -2.97 0.99
N LEU A 9 5.54 -1.89 1.76
CA LEU A 9 4.73 -0.67 1.71
C LEU A 9 4.89 0.08 0.38
N LYS A 10 6.09 0.09 -0.20
CA LYS A 10 6.30 0.62 -1.57
C LYS A 10 5.52 -0.15 -2.60
N GLN A 11 5.57 -1.48 -2.54
CA GLN A 11 4.83 -2.35 -3.47
C GLN A 11 3.32 -2.13 -3.32
N TRP A 12 2.81 -2.11 -2.09
CA TRP A 12 1.41 -1.82 -1.79
C TRP A 12 0.96 -0.45 -2.36
N ALA A 13 1.75 0.61 -2.14
CA ALA A 13 1.42 1.94 -2.66
C ALA A 13 1.43 1.97 -4.20
N GLN A 14 2.38 1.29 -4.84
CA GLN A 14 2.45 1.18 -6.30
C GLN A 14 1.25 0.41 -6.86
N GLU A 15 0.85 -0.69 -6.22
CA GLU A 15 -0.31 -1.48 -6.64
C GLU A 15 -1.61 -0.69 -6.47
N LEU A 16 -1.80 0.00 -5.35
CA LEU A 16 -2.98 0.83 -5.13
C LEU A 16 -3.07 1.98 -6.14
N HIS A 17 -1.95 2.63 -6.46
CA HIS A 17 -1.91 3.68 -7.50
C HIS A 17 -2.13 3.10 -8.90
N SER A 18 -1.58 1.91 -9.20
CA SER A 18 -1.82 1.22 -10.47
C SER A 18 -3.28 0.78 -10.59
N ASP A 19 -3.91 0.39 -9.48
CA ASP A 19 -5.31 0.00 -9.43
C ASP A 19 -6.22 1.23 -9.47
N GLU A 20 -5.85 2.38 -8.91
CA GLU A 20 -6.55 3.67 -9.13
C GLU A 20 -6.46 4.13 -10.59
N VAL A 21 -5.32 3.90 -11.25
CA VAL A 21 -5.19 4.12 -12.71
C VAL A 21 -6.00 3.08 -13.50
N ALA A 22 -6.20 1.88 -12.95
CA ALA A 22 -7.07 0.84 -13.51
C ALA A 22 -8.52 0.89 -12.96
N ALA A 23 -8.88 1.85 -12.08
CA ALA A 23 -10.12 1.86 -11.29
C ALA A 23 -11.32 2.34 -12.11
N GLY A 24 -11.49 1.73 -13.29
CA GLY A 24 -12.77 1.10 -13.61
C GLY A 24 -12.98 -0.26 -12.90
N TYR A 25 -12.01 -0.81 -12.15
CA TYR A 25 -12.11 -2.14 -11.53
C TYR A 25 -12.31 -2.14 -10.01
N SER A 26 -13.23 -1.31 -9.50
CA SER A 26 -13.82 -1.55 -8.17
C SER A 26 -14.85 -2.69 -8.24
N GLY A 27 -14.45 -3.90 -7.88
CA GLY A 27 -15.37 -4.92 -7.35
C GLY A 27 -16.32 -5.61 -8.32
N GLY A 28 -16.00 -5.68 -9.62
CA GLY A 28 -16.78 -6.39 -10.62
C GLY A 28 -16.47 -7.89 -10.67
N ASN A 29 -17.42 -8.72 -10.25
CA ASN A 29 -17.49 -10.18 -10.43
C ASN A 29 -16.73 -10.67 -11.69
N MET A 30 -15.79 -11.62 -11.54
CA MET A 30 -14.91 -12.16 -12.61
C MET A 30 -15.64 -12.56 -13.92
N VAL A 31 -16.95 -12.81 -13.84
CA VAL A 31 -17.83 -13.11 -14.98
C VAL A 31 -17.98 -11.91 -15.94
N ALA A 32 -17.95 -10.67 -15.45
CA ALA A 32 -18.07 -9.47 -16.28
C ALA A 32 -16.85 -9.28 -17.20
N MET A 33 -15.64 -9.57 -16.71
CA MET A 33 -14.41 -9.49 -17.51
C MET A 33 -14.34 -10.54 -18.63
N MET A 34 -15.03 -11.68 -18.49
CA MET A 34 -15.14 -12.68 -19.57
C MET A 34 -16.07 -12.23 -20.70
N MET A 35 -17.06 -11.39 -20.43
CA MET A 35 -18.01 -10.92 -21.45
C MET A 35 -17.49 -9.74 -22.26
N GLU A 36 -16.68 -8.85 -21.65
CA GLU A 36 -16.15 -7.66 -22.31
C GLU A 36 -14.99 -7.98 -23.28
N SER A 37 -14.28 -9.11 -23.08
CA SER A 37 -13.10 -9.51 -23.86
C SER A 37 -13.38 -10.40 -25.08
N GLY A 38 -14.66 -10.58 -25.47
CA GLY A 38 -15.02 -11.32 -26.69
C GLY A 38 -14.46 -12.75 -26.77
N GLY A 39 -14.12 -13.38 -25.63
CA GLY A 39 -13.59 -14.73 -25.58
C GLY A 39 -12.10 -14.89 -25.93
N GLN A 40 -11.30 -13.82 -25.98
CA GLN A 40 -9.84 -13.94 -26.19
C GLN A 40 -9.03 -13.39 -25.01
N LEU A 41 -8.61 -14.32 -24.15
CA LEU A 41 -7.54 -14.14 -23.17
C LEU A 41 -6.21 -13.88 -23.89
N VAL A 42 -5.83 -12.61 -24.02
CA VAL A 42 -4.45 -12.24 -24.42
C VAL A 42 -3.52 -12.56 -23.26
N ARG A 43 -2.83 -13.70 -23.40
CA ARG A 43 -1.83 -14.18 -22.45
C ARG A 43 -0.56 -13.34 -22.60
N GLY A 44 -0.45 -12.26 -21.82
CA GLY A 44 0.71 -11.35 -21.76
C GLY A 44 1.54 -11.49 -20.48
N ARG A 45 2.48 -12.43 -20.48
CA ARG A 45 3.84 -12.45 -19.85
C ARG A 45 4.14 -11.28 -18.86
N ARG A 46 4.47 -11.47 -17.58
CA ARG A 46 5.54 -12.30 -16.99
C ARG A 46 5.31 -12.36 -15.46
N GLY A 47 5.20 -13.57 -14.89
CA GLY A 47 5.31 -13.80 -13.44
C GLY A 47 3.98 -13.84 -12.69
N SER A 48 3.29 -14.98 -12.76
CA SER A 48 2.46 -15.42 -11.64
C SER A 48 3.35 -15.44 -10.38
N ARG A 49 3.11 -14.53 -9.44
CA ARG A 49 3.62 -14.59 -8.08
C ARG A 49 2.63 -13.89 -7.18
N VAL A 50 1.53 -14.54 -6.83
CA VAL A 50 0.67 -14.24 -5.67
C VAL A 50 1.04 -12.92 -4.92
N PRO A 51 0.69 -11.71 -5.42
CA PRO A 51 1.04 -10.46 -4.73
C PRO A 51 -0.21 -9.70 -4.23
N LEU A 52 -1.40 -10.08 -4.68
CA LEU A 52 -2.66 -9.46 -4.27
C LEU A 52 -2.96 -9.71 -2.79
N GLU A 53 -2.72 -10.91 -2.27
CA GLU A 53 -3.03 -11.21 -0.86
C GLU A 53 -2.17 -10.39 0.12
N ALA A 54 -0.86 -10.27 -0.12
CA ALA A 54 0.03 -9.52 0.75
C ALA A 54 -0.27 -8.01 0.76
N SER A 55 -0.59 -7.42 -0.40
CA SER A 55 -0.97 -6.01 -0.49
C SER A 55 -2.34 -5.73 0.12
N LEU A 56 -3.30 -6.66 0.02
CA LEU A 56 -4.59 -6.56 0.70
C LEU A 56 -4.44 -6.65 2.23
N ASP A 57 -3.54 -7.51 2.72
CA ASP A 57 -3.22 -7.59 4.15
C ASP A 57 -2.59 -6.29 4.65
N ILE A 58 -1.64 -5.72 3.90
CA ILE A 58 -1.03 -4.42 4.21
C ILE A 58 -2.09 -3.32 4.19
N GLU A 59 -2.96 -3.26 3.18
CA GLU A 59 -4.04 -2.28 3.11
C GLU A 59 -4.95 -2.37 4.34
N ARG A 60 -5.32 -3.59 4.73
CA ARG A 60 -6.15 -3.83 5.91
C ARG A 60 -5.45 -3.40 7.19
N ILE A 61 -4.15 -3.67 7.33
CA ILE A 61 -3.35 -3.24 8.49
C ILE A 61 -3.26 -1.71 8.52
N VAL A 62 -2.87 -1.08 7.42
CA VAL A 62 -2.72 0.39 7.29
C VAL A 62 -4.03 1.11 7.57
N LYS A 63 -5.17 0.61 7.07
CA LYS A 63 -6.48 1.26 7.25
C LYS A 63 -7.16 0.96 8.59
N LYS A 64 -6.93 -0.20 9.20
CA LYS A 64 -7.69 -0.65 10.39
C LYS A 64 -6.89 -0.79 11.67
N ARG A 65 -5.55 -0.85 11.59
CA ARG A 65 -4.68 -1.14 12.75
C ARG A 65 -3.73 -0.01 13.08
N LEU A 66 -3.40 0.84 12.12
CA LEU A 66 -2.58 2.02 12.38
C LEU A 66 -3.42 3.14 12.97
N ASP A 67 -2.85 3.86 13.93
CA ASP A 67 -3.43 5.12 14.39
C ASP A 67 -3.50 6.11 13.22
N PRO A 68 -4.49 7.03 13.21
CA PRO A 68 -4.70 7.98 12.10
C PRO A 68 -3.46 8.82 11.77
N GLU A 69 -2.67 9.15 12.80
CA GLU A 69 -1.43 9.92 12.65
C GLU A 69 -0.34 9.13 11.90
N LEU A 70 -0.23 7.83 12.19
CA LEU A 70 0.74 6.93 11.54
C LEU A 70 0.31 6.65 10.11
N MET A 71 -0.98 6.37 9.91
CA MET A 71 -1.57 6.17 8.58
C MET A 71 -1.30 7.38 7.66
N THR A 72 -1.49 8.59 8.18
CA THR A 72 -1.22 9.83 7.43
C THR A 72 0.23 9.89 6.98
N VAL A 73 1.18 9.63 7.88
CA VAL A 73 2.62 9.63 7.56
C VAL A 73 2.97 8.57 6.51
N VAL A 74 2.41 7.36 6.63
CA VAL A 74 2.61 6.27 5.66
C VAL A 74 2.08 6.66 4.27
N GLN A 75 0.84 7.15 4.18
CA GLN A 75 0.26 7.60 2.90
C GLN A 75 1.09 8.72 2.29
N VAL A 76 1.42 9.76 3.06
CA VAL A 76 2.26 10.87 2.59
C VAL A 76 3.63 10.39 2.11
N HIS A 77 4.23 9.40 2.78
CA HIS A 77 5.56 8.90 2.45
C HIS A 77 5.58 8.04 1.19
N TYR A 78 4.65 7.10 1.06
CA TYR A 78 4.69 6.07 0.02
C TYR A 78 3.88 6.42 -1.23
N PHE A 79 2.85 7.28 -1.11
CA PHE A 79 2.04 7.67 -2.28
C PHE A 79 2.72 8.78 -3.10
N GLN A 80 3.59 9.57 -2.47
CA GLN A 80 4.30 10.67 -3.13
C GLN A 80 5.80 10.61 -2.82
N PRO A 81 6.51 9.59 -3.34
CA PRO A 81 7.93 9.39 -3.03
C PRO A 81 8.81 10.54 -3.53
N ASP A 82 8.42 11.19 -4.62
CA ASP A 82 9.18 12.27 -5.28
C ASP A 82 8.98 13.65 -4.62
N GLU A 83 8.06 13.76 -3.65
CA GLU A 83 7.74 15.04 -3.04
C GLU A 83 8.85 15.50 -2.07
N PRO A 84 9.23 16.79 -2.09
CA PRO A 84 10.22 17.32 -1.17
C PRO A 84 9.78 17.12 0.28
N LEU A 85 10.76 16.87 1.16
CA LEU A 85 10.52 16.62 2.59
C LEU A 85 9.68 17.74 3.23
N ALA A 86 9.94 19.01 2.88
CA ALA A 86 9.20 20.14 3.43
C ALA A 86 7.68 20.03 3.19
N ALA A 87 7.26 19.64 1.99
CA ALA A 87 5.84 19.49 1.67
C ALA A 87 5.22 18.28 2.38
N ARG A 88 5.97 17.17 2.51
CA ARG A 88 5.55 16.01 3.31
C ARG A 88 5.34 16.35 4.79
N LEU A 89 6.23 17.15 5.38
CA LEU A 89 6.10 17.61 6.77
C LEU A 89 4.88 18.52 6.96
N THR A 90 4.64 19.44 6.02
CA THR A 90 3.44 20.30 6.03
C THR A 90 2.17 19.46 5.94
N ARG A 91 2.09 18.49 5.02
CA ARG A 91 0.91 17.65 4.84
C ARG A 91 0.64 16.70 6.01
N SER A 92 1.70 16.18 6.63
CA SER A 92 1.59 15.34 7.83
C SER A 92 1.44 16.14 9.13
N GLY A 93 1.54 17.47 9.08
CA GLY A 93 1.40 18.36 10.24
C GLY A 93 2.42 18.12 11.34
N CYS A 94 3.59 17.56 11.03
CA CYS A 94 4.56 17.13 12.04
C CYS A 94 6.00 17.58 11.74
N THR A 95 6.82 17.65 12.79
CA THR A 95 8.25 18.00 12.66
C THR A 95 9.03 16.81 12.09
N ARG A 96 10.23 17.08 11.57
CA ARG A 96 11.08 16.04 10.95
C ARG A 96 11.33 14.83 11.86
N ASN A 97 11.59 15.06 13.14
CA ASN A 97 11.87 13.97 14.08
C ASN A 97 10.62 13.12 14.32
N VAL A 98 9.48 13.76 14.57
CA VAL A 98 8.19 13.08 14.76
C VAL A 98 7.79 12.33 13.49
N TYR A 99 8.06 12.89 12.31
CA TYR A 99 7.77 12.23 11.03
C TYR A 99 8.49 10.88 10.90
N TYR A 100 9.82 10.85 11.11
CA TYR A 100 10.58 9.61 10.99
C TYR A 100 10.33 8.65 12.15
N GLN A 101 10.01 9.16 13.34
CA GLN A 101 9.58 8.33 14.46
C GLN A 101 8.26 7.63 14.15
N ARG A 102 7.23 8.38 13.75
CA ARG A 102 5.94 7.81 13.34
C ARG A 102 6.07 6.84 12.16
N LEU A 103 6.93 7.14 11.19
CA LEU A 103 7.20 6.22 10.09
C LEU A 103 7.84 4.92 10.60
N HIS A 104 8.77 5.01 11.56
CA HIS A 104 9.36 3.83 12.18
C HIS A 104 8.33 3.02 12.98
N ASP A 105 7.50 3.68 13.78
CA ASP A 105 6.45 3.07 14.60
C ASP A 105 5.43 2.35 13.70
N ALA A 106 5.06 2.97 12.57
CA ALA A 106 4.22 2.32 11.56
C ALA A 106 4.84 1.04 11.02
N HIS A 107 6.16 1.00 10.80
CA HIS A 107 6.82 -0.23 10.32
C HIS A 107 6.78 -1.33 11.37
N ILE A 108 6.92 -0.99 12.66
CA ILE A 108 6.84 -1.96 13.76
C ILE A 108 5.43 -2.56 13.81
N VAL A 109 4.40 -1.71 13.74
CA VAL A 109 3.00 -2.17 13.76
C VAL A 109 2.71 -3.09 12.57
N VAL A 110 3.13 -2.69 11.36
CA VAL A 110 2.93 -3.51 10.17
C VAL A 110 3.67 -4.84 10.26
N GLU A 111 4.92 -4.84 10.72
CA GLU A 111 5.70 -6.07 10.92
C GLU A 111 5.01 -7.03 11.91
N HIS A 112 4.59 -6.51 13.06
CA HIS A 112 3.91 -7.30 14.10
C HIS A 112 2.65 -8.00 13.57
N PHE A 113 1.81 -7.28 12.83
CA PHE A 113 0.60 -7.88 12.24
C PHE A 113 0.89 -8.83 11.08
N LEU A 114 1.92 -8.58 10.26
CA LEU A 114 2.28 -9.47 9.14
C LEU A 114 2.93 -10.77 9.61
N LEU A 115 3.71 -10.75 10.69
CA LEU A 115 4.35 -11.95 11.24
C LEU A 115 3.40 -12.83 12.05
N GLY A 116 2.13 -12.42 12.19
CA GLY A 116 1.15 -13.22 12.92
C GLY A 116 1.43 -13.30 14.41
N GLU A 117 2.14 -12.32 14.98
CA GLU A 117 2.00 -12.02 16.41
C GLU A 117 0.62 -11.38 16.61
N ALA A 118 -0.42 -12.20 16.41
CA ALA A 118 -1.75 -11.90 16.85
C ALA A 118 -1.71 -11.83 18.38
N ALA A 119 -1.78 -10.61 18.90
CA ALA A 119 -2.25 -10.39 20.27
C ALA A 119 -3.65 -11.01 20.45
#